data_AF-A0A9D1B2S8-F1
#
_entry.id   AF-A0A9D1B2S8-F1
#
_cell.length_a   1.000
_cell.length_b   1.000
_cell.length_c   1.000
_cell.angle_alpha   90.00
_cell.angle_beta   90.00
_cell.angle_gamma   90.00
#
_symmetry.space_group_name_H-M   'P 1'
#
loop_
_entity.id
_entity.type
_entity.pdbx_description
1 polymer ?
#
loop_
_entity_poly.entity_id
_entity_poly.type
_entity_poly.pdbx_seq_one_letter_code
_entity_poly.pdbx_strand_id
1 'polypeptide(L)' 'RYSLGEPAAADRIESAVGKVLDQGLRTPDIAAEGQPTVGTAEMGDAVVAAL' A
#
# COMPACT_ATOMS: atom_id res chain seq x y z
N ARG A 1 3.86 6.12 -14.48
CA ARG A 1 5.16 5.81 -15.15
C ARG A 1 5.00 5.67 -16.66
N TYR A 2 4.42 4.58 -17.19
CA TYR A 2 4.55 4.24 -18.62
C TYR A 2 3.55 4.93 -19.57
N SER A 3 2.26 5.01 -19.22
CA SER A 3 1.26 5.54 -20.16
C SER A 3 1.09 7.06 -20.11
N LEU A 4 1.17 7.64 -18.91
CA LEU A 4 0.92 9.07 -18.68
C LEU A 4 2.20 9.90 -18.61
N GLY A 5 3.38 9.30 -18.75
CA GLY A 5 4.65 10.03 -18.65
C GLY A 5 4.97 10.60 -17.27
N GLU A 6 4.26 10.16 -16.22
CA GLU A 6 4.43 10.61 -14.83
C GLU A 6 5.21 9.57 -13.99
N PRO A 7 6.55 9.57 -14.01
CA PRO A 7 7.36 8.66 -13.19
C PRO A 7 7.31 9.07 -11.71
N ALA A 8 7.45 10.36 -11.38
CA ALA A 8 7.47 10.83 -10.00
C ALA A 8 6.16 10.52 -9.24
N ALA A 9 5.01 10.66 -9.90
CA ALA A 9 3.73 10.27 -9.31
C ALA A 9 3.65 8.76 -9.06
N ALA A 10 4.20 7.94 -9.96
CA ALA A 10 4.25 6.49 -9.76
C ALA A 10 5.18 6.10 -8.62
N ASP A 11 6.37 6.70 -8.53
CA ASP A 11 7.33 6.47 -7.44
C ASP A 11 6.70 6.82 -6.08
N ARG A 12 5.91 7.89 -6.01
CA ARG A 12 5.17 8.26 -4.79
C ARG A 12 4.17 7.19 -4.37
N ILE A 13 3.41 6.64 -5.31
CA ILE A 13 2.44 5.57 -5.03
C ILE A 13 3.18 4.30 -4.57
N GLU A 14 4.25 3.90 -5.27
CA GLU A 14 5.06 2.74 -4.90
C GLU A 14 5.67 2.90 -3.50
N SER A 15 6.16 4.10 -3.17
CA SER A 15 6.67 4.41 -1.83
C SER A 15 5.57 4.37 -0.75
N ALA A 16 4.38 4.89 -1.04
CA ALA A 16 3.26 4.85 -0.10
C ALA A 16 2.84 3.41 0.22
N VAL A 17 2.79 2.54 -0.78
CA VAL A 17 2.54 1.10 -0.58
C VAL A 17 3.63 0.47 0.30
N GLY A 18 4.91 0.78 0.04
CA GLY A 18 6.02 0.32 0.88
C GLY A 18 5.84 0.73 2.35
N LYS A 19 5.54 2.01 2.61
CA LYS A 19 5.30 2.52 3.98
C LYS A 19 4.17 1.80 4.69
N VAL A 20 3.05 1.54 4.00
CA VAL A 20 1.90 0.82 4.58
C VAL A 20 2.28 -0.61 4.94
N LEU A 21 3.09 -1.26 4.09
CA LEU A 21 3.60 -2.58 4.41
C LEU A 21 4.60 -2.55 5.59
N ASP A 22 5.42 -1.51 5.70
CA ASP A 22 6.34 -1.32 6.84
C ASP A 22 5.59 -1.03 8.15
N GLN A 23 4.40 -0.44 8.08
CA GLN A 23 3.48 -0.27 9.22
C GLN A 23 2.83 -1.58 9.68
N GLY A 24 3.10 -2.70 9.00
CA GLY A 24 2.58 -4.02 9.36
C GLY A 24 1.15 -4.31 8.90
N LEU A 25 0.54 -3.41 8.12
CA LEU A 25 -0.80 -3.61 7.55
C LEU A 25 -0.74 -4.68 6.47
N ARG A 26 -1.59 -5.69 6.56
CA ARG A 26 -1.65 -6.82 5.60
C ARG A 26 -3.09 -7.16 5.28
N THR A 27 -3.38 -7.44 4.02
CA THR A 27 -4.65 -8.06 3.62
C THR A 27 -4.58 -9.59 3.82
N PRO A 28 -5.71 -10.31 3.89
CA PRO A 28 -5.74 -11.74 4.20
C PRO A 28 -4.93 -12.63 3.27
N ASP A 29 -4.67 -12.19 2.04
CA ASP A 29 -3.90 -12.90 1.02
C ASP A 29 -2.37 -12.83 1.22
N ILE A 30 -1.87 -11.84 1.95
CA ILE A 30 -0.42 -11.62 2.16
C ILE A 30 0.01 -11.65 3.64
N ALA A 31 -0.93 -11.83 4.57
CA ALA A 31 -0.64 -11.91 5.98
C ALA A 31 -0.04 -13.27 6.37
N ALA A 32 0.94 -13.28 7.27
CA ALA A 32 1.42 -14.51 7.87
C ALA A 32 0.39 -15.06 8.89
N GLU A 33 0.49 -16.34 9.22
CA GLU A 33 -0.40 -16.98 10.17
C GLU A 33 -0.38 -16.26 11.53
N GLY A 34 -1.56 -15.86 12.01
CA GLY A 34 -1.71 -15.12 13.27
C GLY A 34 -1.41 -13.62 13.19
N GLN A 35 -1.05 -13.06 12.03
CA GLN A 35 -0.94 -11.60 11.88
C GLN A 35 -2.31 -10.93 11.76
N PRO A 36 -2.48 -9.72 12.30
CA PRO A 36 -3.69 -8.92 12.09
C PRO A 36 -3.84 -8.58 10.61
N THR A 37 -5.07 -8.61 10.12
CA THR A 37 -5.39 -8.32 8.73
C THR A 37 -6.38 -7.18 8.59
N VAL A 38 -6.31 -6.47 7.47
CA VAL A 38 -7.20 -5.36 7.10
C VAL A 38 -7.97 -5.68 5.83
N GLY A 39 -9.12 -5.02 5.67
CA GLY A 39 -9.93 -5.14 4.46
C GLY A 39 -9.42 -4.28 3.31
N THR A 40 -10.06 -4.41 2.15
CA THR A 40 -9.71 -3.67 0.93
C THR A 40 -9.80 -2.16 1.09
N ALA A 41 -10.88 -1.66 1.72
CA ALA A 41 -11.09 -0.23 1.90
C ALA A 41 -10.05 0.36 2.86
N GLU A 42 -9.82 -0.30 4.00
CA GLU A 42 -8.86 0.13 5.00
C GLU A 42 -7.42 0.15 4.48
N MET A 43 -7.03 -0.85 3.66
CA MET A 43 -5.74 -0.84 2.97
C MET A 43 -5.62 0.36 2.01
N GLY A 44 -6.69 0.67 1.26
CA GLY A 44 -6.73 1.83 0.38
C GLY A 44 -6.59 3.16 1.13
N ASP A 45 -7.33 3.31 2.22
CA ASP A 45 -7.26 4.50 3.08
C ASP A 45 -5.85 4.68 3.68
N ALA A 46 -5.20 3.59 4.10
CA ALA A 46 -3.83 3.62 4.60
C ALA A 46 -2.83 4.07 3.52
N VAL A 47 -2.97 3.60 2.28
CA VAL A 47 -2.11 4.03 1.16
C VAL A 47 -2.32 5.50 0.85
N VAL A 48 -3.58 5.96 0.84
CA VAL A 48 -3.89 7.38 0.64
C VAL A 48 -3.29 8.25 1.75
N ALA A 49 -3.33 7.79 3.00
CA ALA A 49 -2.72 8.49 4.13
C ALA A 49 -1.18 8.53 4.10
N ALA A 50 -0.54 7.60 3.37
CA ALA A 50 0.92 7.47 3.29
C ALA A 50 1.59 8.17 2.08
N LEU A 51 0.79 8.79 1.21
CA LEU A 51 1.20 9.49 -0.04
C LEU A 51 1.95 10.81 0.13
#